data_AF-A0A173T188-F1
#
_entry.id   AF-A0A173T188-F1
#
_cell.length_a   1.000
_cell.length_b   1.000
_cell.length_c   1.000
_cell.angle_alpha   90.00
_cell.angle_beta   90.00
_cell.angle_gamma   90.00
#
_symmetry.space_group_name_H-M   'P 1'
#
loop_
_entity.id
_entity.type
_entity.pdbx_description
1 polymer ?
#
loop_
_entity_poly.entity_id
_entity_poly.type
_entity_poly.pdbx_seq_one_letter_code
_entity_poly.pdbx_strand_id
1 'polypeptide(L)'
;MTKKNIAKSVRLTQEVFDYIDGAPGNGFNEKFENIILEAKRGESDRKKELARLDEKIRRQQRKQNLVFSQLTNFDYFLNSFEAAQKSLQELRGHLKDAGLSLQKIEEVEKDIKENER
;
A
#
# COMPACT_ATOMS: atom_id res chain seq x y z
N MET A 1 21.39 -5.42 -52.34
CA MET A 1 21.41 -4.05 -51.77
C MET A 1 20.34 -3.23 -52.45
N THR A 2 19.27 -2.86 -51.74
CA THR A 2 18.21 -1.99 -52.26
C THR A 2 18.81 -0.60 -52.49
N LYS A 3 18.89 -0.14 -53.74
CA LYS A 3 19.40 1.20 -54.06
C LYS A 3 18.52 2.26 -53.38
N LYS A 4 19.11 3.09 -52.52
CA LYS A 4 18.46 4.26 -51.92
C LYS A 4 18.15 5.26 -53.03
N ASN A 5 16.89 5.33 -53.47
CA ASN A 5 16.47 6.07 -54.67
C ASN A 5 15.61 7.31 -54.34
N ILE A 6 15.68 7.79 -53.10
CA ILE A 6 14.89 8.94 -52.63
C ILE A 6 15.86 9.99 -52.09
N ALA A 7 16.24 10.95 -52.94
CA ALA A 7 16.96 12.15 -52.53
C ALA A 7 15.94 13.26 -52.26
N LYS A 8 15.54 13.44 -50.99
CA LYS A 8 14.69 14.54 -50.54
C LYS A 8 15.43 15.33 -49.47
N SER A 9 15.44 16.65 -49.59
CA SER A 9 16.02 17.54 -48.57
C SER A 9 14.99 17.77 -47.45
N VAL A 10 15.43 17.72 -46.20
CA VAL A 10 14.63 17.99 -45.01
C VAL A 10 15.27 19.17 -44.29
N ARG A 11 14.47 20.20 -43.96
CA ARG A 11 14.93 21.32 -43.10
C ARG A 11 14.63 20.96 -41.65
N LEU A 12 15.61 21.15 -40.78
CA LEU A 12 15.55 20.83 -39.36
C LEU A 12 16.05 22.03 -38.56
N THR A 13 15.68 22.10 -37.29
CA THR A 13 16.28 23.05 -36.35
C THR A 13 17.73 22.67 -36.05
N GLN A 14 18.53 23.63 -35.62
CA GLN A 14 19.92 23.38 -35.21
C GLN A 14 19.99 22.33 -34.08
N GLU A 15 19.08 22.41 -33.11
CA GLU A 15 18.97 21.44 -32.01
C GLU A 15 18.81 19.99 -32.51
N VAL A 16 17.90 19.77 -33.47
CA VAL A 16 17.66 18.43 -34.02
C VAL A 16 18.85 17.98 -34.87
N PHE A 17 19.48 18.90 -35.60
CA PHE A 17 20.70 18.60 -36.35
C PHE A 17 21.83 18.16 -35.42
N ASP A 18 22.11 18.93 -34.35
CA ASP A 18 23.17 18.63 -33.39
C ASP A 18 22.93 17.28 -32.69
N TYR A 19 21.68 16.99 -32.35
CA TYR A 19 21.29 15.69 -31.81
C TYR A 19 21.57 14.54 -32.78
N ILE A 20 21.20 14.69 -34.07
CA ILE A 20 21.46 13.67 -35.09
C ILE A 20 22.97 13.54 -35.33
N ASP A 21 23.72 14.63 -35.36
CA ASP A 21 25.15 14.59 -35.63
C ASP A 21 25.96 13.97 -34.48
N GLY A 22 25.46 14.03 -33.25
CA GLY A 22 26.03 13.30 -32.11
C GLY A 22 25.83 11.77 -32.15
N ALA A 23 24.96 11.25 -33.02
CA ALA A 23 24.60 9.84 -33.05
C ALA A 23 25.62 8.96 -33.82
N PRO A 24 25.67 7.64 -33.55
CA PRO A 24 26.55 6.72 -34.25
C PRO A 24 26.12 6.48 -35.71
N GLY A 25 27.07 6.56 -36.64
CA GLY A 25 26.87 6.31 -38.07
C GLY A 25 27.80 7.15 -38.97
N ASN A 26 27.95 6.75 -40.23
CA ASN A 26 28.78 7.48 -41.20
C ASN A 26 27.94 8.49 -41.97
N GLY A 27 28.03 9.74 -41.54
CA GLY A 27 27.32 10.87 -42.14
C GLY A 27 25.87 10.97 -41.70
N PHE A 28 25.28 12.13 -41.97
CA PHE A 28 24.00 12.56 -41.42
C PHE A 28 22.85 11.57 -41.69
N ASN A 29 22.72 11.08 -42.94
CA ASN A 29 21.61 10.23 -43.33
C ASN A 29 21.63 8.86 -42.63
N GLU A 30 22.81 8.28 -42.40
CA GLU A 30 22.93 7.01 -41.69
C GLU A 30 22.59 7.19 -40.21
N LYS A 31 23.11 8.26 -39.58
CA LYS A 31 22.79 8.61 -38.19
C LYS A 31 21.29 8.81 -38.00
N PHE A 32 20.66 9.57 -38.89
CA PHE A 32 19.21 9.78 -38.88
C PHE A 32 18.43 8.46 -39.03
N GLU A 33 18.81 7.62 -40.00
CA GLU A 33 18.19 6.31 -40.21
C GLU A 33 18.32 5.41 -38.97
N ASN A 34 19.50 5.38 -38.34
CA ASN A 34 19.76 4.59 -37.14
C ASN A 34 18.86 5.02 -35.96
N ILE A 35 18.73 6.32 -35.71
CA ILE A 35 17.84 6.85 -34.65
C ILE A 35 16.40 6.40 -34.89
N ILE A 36 15.89 6.54 -36.11
CA ILE A 36 14.51 6.16 -36.43
C ILE A 36 14.30 4.65 -36.29
N LEU A 37 15.27 3.84 -36.72
CA LEU A 37 15.22 2.39 -36.56
C LEU A 37 15.27 1.95 -35.10
N GLU A 38 16.11 2.59 -34.28
CA GLU A 38 16.17 2.35 -32.84
C GLU A 38 14.84 2.73 -32.17
N ALA A 39 14.30 3.92 -32.48
CA ALA A 39 13.02 4.36 -31.98
C ALA A 39 11.92 3.35 -32.32
N LYS A 40 11.81 2.95 -33.59
CA LYS A 40 10.81 2.00 -34.08
C LYS A 40 10.93 0.62 -33.42
N ARG A 41 12.15 0.11 -33.24
CA ARG A 41 12.38 -1.21 -32.63
C ARG A 41 12.13 -1.18 -31.12
N GLY A 42 12.70 -0.18 -30.44
CA GLY A 42 12.63 -0.07 -28.98
C GLY A 42 11.25 0.34 -28.45
N GLU A 43 10.39 0.96 -29.27
CA GLU A 43 9.07 1.41 -28.81
C GLU A 43 8.18 0.26 -28.33
N SER A 44 8.15 -0.86 -29.06
CA SER A 44 7.33 -2.02 -28.67
C SER A 44 7.81 -2.63 -27.36
N ASP A 45 9.12 -2.77 -27.20
CA ASP A 45 9.69 -3.38 -26.00
C ASP A 45 9.57 -2.45 -24.78
N ARG A 46 9.75 -1.14 -24.95
CA ARG A 46 9.47 -0.13 -23.91
C ARG A 46 8.00 -0.17 -23.47
N LYS A 47 7.05 -0.28 -24.41
CA LYS A 47 5.61 -0.41 -24.08
C LYS A 47 5.32 -1.68 -23.28
N LYS A 48 5.91 -2.82 -23.65
CA LYS A 48 5.76 -4.07 -22.89
C LYS A 48 6.35 -3.96 -21.50
N GLU A 49 7.53 -3.35 -21.37
CA GLU A 49 8.20 -3.18 -20.09
C GLU A 49 7.41 -2.24 -19.17
N LEU A 50 6.88 -1.13 -19.69
CA LEU A 50 5.97 -0.25 -18.95
C LEU A 50 4.74 -1.00 -18.45
N ALA A 51 4.06 -1.78 -19.30
CA ALA A 51 2.90 -2.56 -18.89
C ALA A 51 3.25 -3.59 -17.79
N ARG A 52 4.43 -4.21 -17.88
CA ARG A 52 4.95 -5.13 -16.85
C ARG A 52 5.21 -4.41 -15.52
N LEU A 53 5.78 -3.21 -15.57
CA LEU A 53 6.04 -2.39 -14.39
C LEU A 53 4.74 -1.91 -13.75
N ASP A 54 3.76 -1.46 -14.55
CA ASP A 54 2.43 -1.07 -14.06
C ASP A 54 1.73 -2.22 -13.33
N GLU A 55 1.81 -3.43 -13.88
CA GLU A 55 1.24 -4.62 -13.24
C GLU A 55 1.94 -4.93 -11.91
N LYS A 56 3.26 -4.77 -11.82
CA LYS A 56 4.00 -4.91 -10.55
C LYS A 56 3.59 -3.85 -9.53
N ILE A 57 3.41 -2.60 -9.95
CA ILE A 57 2.96 -1.50 -9.08
C ILE A 57 1.58 -1.82 -8.53
N ARG A 58 0.62 -2.22 -9.39
CA ARG A 58 -0.74 -2.59 -8.97
C ARG A 58 -0.74 -3.74 -7.96
N ARG A 59 0.09 -4.77 -8.17
CA ARG A 59 0.23 -5.88 -7.21
C ARG A 59 0.75 -5.41 -5.86
N GLN A 60 1.73 -4.53 -5.84
CA GLN A 60 2.27 -3.97 -4.59
C GLN A 60 1.23 -3.11 -3.87
N GLN A 61 0.52 -2.24 -4.59
CA GLN A 61 -0.56 -1.43 -4.02
C GLN A 61 -1.68 -2.29 -3.42
N ARG A 62 -2.09 -3.39 -4.09
CA ARG A 62 -3.07 -4.33 -3.54
C ARG A 62 -2.60 -4.96 -2.23
N LYS A 63 -1.34 -5.42 -2.18
CA LYS A 63 -0.76 -5.98 -0.95
C LYS A 63 -0.70 -4.95 0.17
N GLN A 64 -0.27 -3.73 -0.15
CA GLN A 64 -0.21 -2.63 0.80
C GLN A 64 -1.60 -2.31 1.37
N ASN A 65 -2.61 -2.19 0.51
CA ASN A 65 -3.99 -1.94 0.93
C ASN A 65 -4.54 -3.06 1.82
N LEU A 66 -4.23 -4.32 1.51
CA LEU A 66 -4.64 -5.46 2.33
C LEU A 66 -4.02 -5.38 3.73
N VAL A 67 -2.72 -5.12 3.83
CA VAL A 67 -2.02 -4.99 5.11
C VAL A 67 -2.57 -3.82 5.91
N PHE A 68 -2.80 -2.66 5.28
CA PHE A 68 -3.40 -1.52 5.97
C PHE A 68 -4.81 -1.83 6.48
N SER A 69 -5.64 -2.50 5.68
CA SER A 69 -6.98 -2.92 6.12
C SER A 69 -6.91 -3.87 7.32
N GLN A 70 -5.96 -4.79 7.34
CA GLN A 70 -5.74 -5.67 8.49
C GLN A 70 -5.31 -4.90 9.74
N LEU A 71 -4.41 -3.91 9.60
CA LEU A 71 -4.01 -3.04 10.70
C LEU A 71 -5.19 -2.23 11.25
N THR A 72 -6.01 -1.64 10.37
CA THR A 72 -7.22 -0.93 10.78
C THR A 72 -8.19 -1.84 11.54
N ASN A 73 -8.42 -3.06 11.05
CA ASN A 73 -9.28 -4.01 11.74
C ASN A 73 -8.72 -4.42 13.11
N PHE A 74 -7.40 -4.56 13.21
CA PHE A 74 -6.74 -4.87 14.47
C PHE A 74 -6.86 -3.71 15.47
N ASP A 75 -6.76 -2.47 15.01
CA ASP A 75 -6.97 -1.29 15.85
C ASP A 75 -8.41 -1.25 16.41
N TYR A 76 -9.43 -1.51 15.57
CA TYR A 76 -10.81 -1.66 16.04
C TYR A 76 -10.97 -2.78 17.06
N PHE A 77 -10.31 -3.92 16.85
CA PHE A 77 -10.32 -5.03 17.80
C PHE A 77 -9.67 -4.65 19.14
N LEU A 78 -8.52 -3.97 19.14
CA LEU A 78 -7.87 -3.54 20.37
C LEU A 78 -8.74 -2.56 21.16
N ASN A 79 -9.40 -1.62 20.45
CA ASN A 79 -10.31 -0.68 21.09
C ASN A 79 -11.52 -1.38 21.73
N SER A 80 -12.10 -2.39 21.07
CA SER A 80 -13.21 -3.16 21.64
C SER A 80 -12.76 -4.06 22.80
N PHE A 81 -11.55 -4.63 22.71
CA PHE A 81 -10.93 -5.38 23.78
C PHE A 81 -10.69 -4.52 25.02
N GLU A 82 -10.17 -3.30 24.85
CA GLU A 82 -9.95 -2.37 25.96
C GLU A 82 -11.28 -2.00 26.63
N ALA A 83 -12.34 -1.78 25.85
CA ALA A 83 -13.67 -1.54 26.39
C ALA A 83 -14.18 -2.74 27.21
N ALA A 84 -14.04 -3.96 26.68
CA ALA A 84 -14.42 -5.18 27.39
C ALA A 84 -13.63 -5.36 28.69
N GLN A 85 -12.33 -5.05 28.67
CA GLN A 85 -11.49 -5.09 29.87
C GLN A 85 -12.00 -4.13 30.95
N LYS A 86 -12.37 -2.89 30.58
CA LYS A 86 -12.94 -1.92 31.52
C LYS A 86 -14.23 -2.44 32.16
N SER A 87 -15.15 -2.98 31.35
CA SER A 87 -16.39 -3.56 31.86
C SER A 87 -16.15 -4.74 32.81
N LEU A 88 -15.14 -5.59 32.54
CA LEU A 88 -14.77 -6.68 33.45
C LEU A 88 -14.21 -6.16 34.79
N GLN A 89 -13.45 -5.06 34.78
CA GLN A 89 -12.95 -4.44 36.01
C GLN A 89 -14.08 -3.84 36.85
N GLU A 90 -15.04 -3.18 36.21
CA GLU A 90 -16.25 -2.66 36.86
C GLU A 90 -17.06 -3.79 37.50
N LEU A 91 -17.31 -4.88 36.76
CA LEU A 91 -17.99 -6.07 37.27
C LEU A 91 -17.27 -6.67 38.48
N ARG A 92 -15.93 -6.77 38.41
CA ARG A 92 -15.13 -7.25 39.54
C ARG A 92 -15.29 -6.37 40.77
N GLY A 93 -15.37 -5.05 40.60
CA GLY A 93 -15.68 -4.10 41.67
C GLY A 93 -17.03 -4.41 42.31
N HIS A 94 -18.08 -4.51 41.49
CA HIS A 94 -19.43 -4.80 41.97
C HIS A 94 -19.53 -6.14 42.71
N LEU A 95 -18.84 -7.19 42.24
CA LEU A 95 -18.82 -8.48 42.92
C LEU A 95 -18.15 -8.41 44.30
N LYS A 96 -17.10 -7.60 44.44
CA LYS A 96 -16.45 -7.37 45.73
C LYS A 96 -17.39 -6.67 46.72
N ASP A 97 -18.10 -5.65 46.26
CA ASP A 97 -19.06 -4.90 47.09
C ASP A 97 -20.25 -5.76 47.50
N ALA A 98 -20.75 -6.60 46.60
CA ALA A 98 -21.80 -7.57 46.89
C ALA A 98 -21.34 -8.59 47.95
N GLY A 99 -20.11 -9.11 47.84
CA GLY A 99 -19.53 -10.01 48.84
C GLY A 99 -19.44 -9.39 50.23
N LEU A 100 -18.99 -8.13 50.33
CA LEU A 100 -18.95 -7.39 51.60
C LEU A 100 -20.35 -7.16 52.18
N SER A 101 -21.35 -6.94 51.32
CA SER A 101 -22.74 -6.77 51.75
C SER A 101 -23.33 -8.07 52.29
N LEU A 102 -23.04 -9.21 51.66
CA LEU A 102 -23.48 -10.53 52.13
C LEU A 102 -22.90 -10.86 53.51
N GLN A 103 -21.61 -10.58 53.75
CA GLN A 103 -20.98 -10.78 55.06
C GLN A 103 -21.68 -10.00 56.18
N LYS A 104 -22.04 -8.73 55.92
CA LYS A 104 -22.78 -7.91 56.89
C LYS A 104 -24.17 -8.47 57.18
N ILE A 105 -24.85 -8.99 56.17
CA ILE A 105 -26.18 -9.62 56.34
C ILE A 105 -26.04 -10.87 57.22
N GLU A 106 -25.04 -11.72 56.97
CA GLU A 106 -24.78 -12.92 57.78
C GLU A 106 -24.46 -12.58 59.24
N GLU A 107 -23.70 -11.51 59.50
CA GLU A 107 -23.42 -11.02 60.86
C GLU A 107 -24.72 -10.59 61.57
N VAL A 108 -25.56 -9.79 60.91
CA VAL A 108 -26.85 -9.34 61.47
C VAL A 108 -27.79 -10.53 61.72
N GLU A 109 -27.87 -11.49 60.80
CA GLU A 109 -28.68 -12.69 61.00
C GLU A 109 -28.23 -13.53 62.21
N LYS A 110 -26.92 -13.57 62.46
CA LYS A 110 -26.36 -14.27 63.62
C LYS A 110 -26.74 -13.55 64.92
N ASP A 111 -26.60 -12.23 64.96
CA ASP A 111 -26.95 -11.42 66.14
C ASP A 111 -28.44 -11.52 66.50
N ILE A 112 -29.32 -11.56 65.49
CA ILE A 112 -30.76 -11.76 65.70
C ILE A 112 -31.02 -13.13 66.35
N LYS A 113 -30.42 -14.20 65.83
CA LYS A 113 -30.59 -15.58 66.36
C LYS A 113 -30.03 -15.74 67.77
N GLU A 114 -28.99 -14.98 68.14
CA GLU A 114 -28.43 -14.98 69.49
C GLU A 114 -29.30 -14.24 70.50
N ASN A 115 -30.00 -13.16 70.10
CA ASN A 115 -30.92 -12.41 70.97
C ASN A 115 -32.30 -13.08 71.17
N GLU A 116 -32.67 -14.06 70.34
CA GLU A 116 -33.91 -14.84 70.48
C GLU A 116 -33.76 -16.09 71.39
N ARG A 117 -32.57 -16.33 71.98
CA ARG A 117 -32.29 -17.40 72.94
C ARG A 117 -32.24 -16.91 74.38
#